data_AF-A0A6N8VDW4-F1
#
_entry.id   AF-A0A6N8VDW4-F1
#
_cell.length_a   1.000
_cell.length_b   1.000
_cell.length_c   1.000
_cell.angle_alpha   90.00
_cell.angle_beta   90.00
_cell.angle_gamma   90.00
#
_symmetry.space_group_name_H-M   'P 1'
#
loop_
_entity.id
_entity.type
_entity.pdbx_description
1 polymer ?
#
loop_
_entity_poly.entity_id
_entity_poly.type
_entity_poly.pdbx_seq_one_letter_code
_entity_poly.pdbx_strand_id
1 'polypeptide(L)' 'MGQRDLRWLLFSGVMAVVGHAIRRGEITDPWLAGRLARKPKKLAAVALANKMARTVWALATKKETYRVRTGA' A
#
# COMPACT_ATOMS: atom_id res chain seq x y z
N MET A 1 19.42 7.04 11.59
CA MET A 1 18.27 7.92 11.27
C MET A 1 17.67 7.44 9.95
N GLY A 2 16.54 6.71 9.98
CA GLY A 2 15.93 6.18 8.76
C GLY A 2 15.44 7.29 7.82
N GLN A 3 15.62 7.11 6.51
CA GLN A 3 15.22 8.10 5.49
C GLN A 3 13.72 8.40 5.59
N ARG A 4 13.42 9.57 6.17
CA ARG A 4 12.06 10.09 6.34
C ARG A 4 11.39 10.26 4.98
N ASP A 5 12.20 10.60 3.98
CA ASP A 5 11.80 10.89 2.61
C ASP A 5 11.27 9.64 1.91
N LEU A 6 11.92 8.48 2.07
CA LEU A 6 11.43 7.21 1.51
C LEU A 6 10.03 6.86 2.03
N ARG A 7 9.80 7.04 3.34
CA ARG A 7 8.49 6.80 3.94
C ARG A 7 7.45 7.79 3.43
N TRP A 8 7.83 9.05 3.23
CA TRP A 8 6.94 10.08 2.73
C TRP A 8 6.58 9.88 1.26
N LEU A 9 7.55 9.49 0.43
CA LEU A 9 7.36 9.10 -0.97
C LEU A 9 6.43 7.89 -1.10
N LEU A 10 6.66 6.85 -0.28
CA LEU A 10 5.77 5.69 -0.20
C LEU A 10 4.35 6.09 0.22
N PHE A 11 4.21 6.95 1.22
CA PHE A 11 2.90 7.41 1.69
C PHE A 11 2.17 8.24 0.64
N SER A 12 2.86 9.14 -0.05
CA SER A 12 2.30 9.98 -1.13
C SER A 12 1.77 9.12 -2.29
N GLY A 13 2.57 8.15 -2.76
CA GLY A 13 2.14 7.22 -3.80
C GLY A 13 0.94 6.37 -3.39
N VAL A 14 0.92 5.91 -2.14
CA VAL A 14 -0.22 5.15 -1.59
C VAL A 14 -1.48 5.99 -1.50
N MET A 15 -1.38 7.25 -1.07
CA MET A 15 -2.52 8.18 -1.03
C MET A 15 -3.09 8.44 -2.42
N ALA A 16 -2.24 8.53 -3.46
CA ALA A 16 -2.68 8.63 -4.84
C ALA A 16 -3.47 7.39 -5.30
N VAL A 17 -2.98 6.19 -4.99
CA VAL A 17 -3.66 4.91 -5.33
C VAL A 17 -5.00 4.79 -4.59
N VAL A 18 -5.03 5.05 -3.28
CA VAL A 18 -6.26 5.01 -2.48
C VAL A 18 -7.27 6.05 -2.99
N GLY A 19 -6.81 7.26 -3.29
CA GLY A 19 -7.66 8.31 -3.87
C GLY A 19 -8.20 7.96 -5.25
N HIS A 20 -7.40 7.29 -6.10
CA HIS A 20 -7.86 6.80 -7.40
C HIS A 20 -8.91 5.68 -7.25
N ALA A 21 -8.65 4.68 -6.40
CA ALA A 21 -9.56 3.57 -6.16
C ALA A 21 -10.91 4.02 -5.60
N ILE A 22 -10.90 4.96 -4.64
CA ILE A 22 -12.14 5.54 -4.08
C ILE A 22 -12.93 6.31 -5.14
N ARG A 23 -12.26 7.09 -6.01
CA ARG A 23 -12.94 7.85 -7.09
C ARG A 23 -13.54 6.95 -8.16
N ARG A 24 -12.88 5.84 -8.49
CA ARG A 24 -13.37 4.83 -9.45
C ARG A 24 -14.50 3.98 -8.87
N GLY A 25 -14.64 3.91 -7.54
CA GLY A 25 -15.52 2.95 -6.88
C GLY A 25 -15.00 1.52 -6.89
N GLU A 26 -13.82 1.29 -7.48
CA GLU A 26 -13.20 -0.03 -7.63
C GLU A 26 -12.00 -0.14 -6.70
N ILE A 27 -12.18 -0.88 -5.60
CA ILE A 27 -11.08 -1.27 -4.72
C ILE A 27 -10.77 -2.73 -5.00
N THR A 28 -9.75 -2.96 -5.83
CA THR A 28 -9.35 -4.31 -6.30
C THR A 28 -8.82 -5.20 -5.17
N ASP A 29 -8.34 -4.64 -4.06
CA ASP A 29 -7.89 -5.40 -2.89
C ASP A 29 -9.03 -5.53 -1.85
N PRO A 30 -9.67 -6.71 -1.70
CA PRO A 30 -10.75 -6.92 -0.73
C PRO A 30 -10.33 -6.59 0.71
N TRP A 31 -9.05 -6.78 1.03
CA TRP A 31 -8.51 -6.42 2.34
C TRP A 31 -8.50 -4.90 2.55
N LEU A 32 -8.17 -4.13 1.51
CA LEU A 32 -8.17 -2.67 1.58
C LEU A 32 -9.60 -2.13 1.65
N ALA A 33 -10.53 -2.73 0.89
CA ALA A 33 -11.95 -2.39 0.95
C ALA A 33 -12.52 -2.62 2.36
N GLY A 34 -12.24 -3.79 2.96
CA GLY A 34 -12.64 -4.08 4.34
C GLY A 34 -11.99 -3.15 5.37
N ARG A 35 -10.76 -2.68 5.13
CA ARG A 35 -10.09 -1.72 6.01
C ARG A 35 -10.68 -0.31 5.86
N LEU A 36 -11.03 0.12 4.65
CA LEU A 36 -11.69 1.40 4.38
C LEU A 36 -13.13 1.44 4.89
N ALA A 37 -13.83 0.30 4.91
CA ALA A 37 -15.17 0.20 5.49
C ALA A 37 -15.20 0.42 7.02
N ARG A 38 -14.07 0.15 7.71
CA ARG A 38 -13.99 0.17 9.18
C ARG A 38 -13.15 1.32 9.75
N LYS A 39 -12.28 1.94 8.94
CA LYS A 39 -11.29 2.92 9.40
C LYS A 39 -11.23 4.13 8.47
N PRO A 40 -10.89 5.32 9.00
CA PRO A 40 -10.72 6.52 8.19
C PRO A 40 -9.62 6.32 7.13
N LYS A 41 -9.80 6.99 5.98
CA LYS A 41 -8.96 6.86 4.77
C LYS A 41 -7.46 6.96 5.07
N LYS A 42 -7.05 7.91 5.92
CA LYS A 42 -5.63 8.10 6.30
C LYS A 42 -5.06 6.86 6.99
N LEU A 43 -5.80 6.19 7.88
CA LEU A 43 -5.31 4.98 8.55
C LEU A 43 -5.23 3.78 7.60
N ALA A 44 -6.18 3.65 6.67
CA ALA A 44 -6.12 2.65 5.62
C ALA A 44 -4.91 2.88 4.68
N ALA A 45 -4.60 4.13 4.35
CA ALA A 45 -3.42 4.48 3.57
C ALA A 45 -2.11 4.19 4.32
N VAL A 46 -1.99 4.57 5.59
CA VAL A 46 -0.80 4.23 6.41
C VAL A 46 -0.59 2.72 6.47
N ALA A 47 -1.66 1.97 6.65
CA ALA A 47 -1.63 0.52 6.65
C ALA A 47 -1.16 -0.09 5.33
N LEU A 48 -1.65 0.42 4.20
CA LEU A 48 -1.23 0.00 2.88
C LEU A 48 0.24 0.36 2.63
N ALA A 49 0.68 1.54 3.03
CA ALA A 49 2.08 1.94 2.96
C ALA A 49 2.99 1.01 3.78
N ASN A 50 2.57 0.61 4.97
CA ASN A 50 3.32 -0.36 5.78
C ASN A 50 3.37 -1.75 5.11
N LYS A 51 2.27 -2.20 4.48
CA LYS A 51 2.24 -3.45 3.69
C LYS A 51 3.23 -3.37 2.52
N MET A 52 3.24 -2.28 1.75
CA MET A 52 4.17 -2.07 0.65
C MET A 52 5.63 -1.97 1.11
N ALA A 53 5.90 -1.28 2.21
CA ALA A 53 7.24 -1.18 2.78
C ALA A 53 7.81 -2.56 3.17
N ARG A 54 6.97 -3.44 3.76
CA ARG A 54 7.36 -4.83 4.05
C ARG A 54 7.62 -5.64 2.78
N THR A 55 6.81 -5.46 1.73
CA THR A 55 7.07 -6.12 0.44
C THR A 55 8.39 -5.64 -0.16
N VAL A 56 8.64 -4.32 -0.20
CA VAL A 56 9.91 -3.75 -0.69
C VAL A 56 11.09 -4.27 0.12
N TRP A 57 10.96 -4.33 1.44
CA TRP A 57 12.01 -4.89 2.31
C TRP A 57 12.26 -6.38 2.03
N ALA A 58 11.23 -7.19 1.87
CA ALA A 58 11.37 -8.60 1.53
C ALA A 58 12.05 -8.79 0.15
N LEU A 59 11.67 -7.99 -0.85
CA LEU A 59 12.31 -8.01 -2.18
C LEU A 59 13.78 -7.58 -2.09
N ALA A 60 14.08 -6.51 -1.36
CA ALA A 60 15.43 -5.98 -1.21
C ALA A 60 16.36 -6.96 -0.47
N THR A 61 15.84 -7.62 0.57
CA THR A 61 16.61 -8.60 1.36
C THR A 61 16.82 -9.92 0.61
N LYS A 62 15.81 -10.39 -0.14
CA LYS A 62 15.90 -11.63 -0.92
C LYS A 62 16.49 -11.45 -2.31
N LYS A 63 16.72 -10.20 -2.75
CA LYS A 63 17.12 -9.83 -4.12
C LYS A 63 16.19 -10.42 -5.19
N GLU A 64 14.90 -10.53 -4.85
CA GLU A 64 13.87 -11.10 -5.72
C GLU A 64 13.17 -10.01 -6.53
N THR A 65 12.69 -10.36 -7.72
CA THR A 65 11.86 -9.47 -8.54
C THR A 65 10.42 -9.47 -8.04
N TYR A 66 9.78 -8.30 -8.02
CA TYR A 66 8.36 -8.19 -7.66
C TYR A 66 7.50 -9.07 -8.57
N ARG A 67 6.70 -9.95 -7.96
CA ARG A 67 5.67 -10.73 -8.64
C ARG A 67 4.33 -10.34 -8.07
N VAL A 68 3.41 -9.93 -8.95
CA VAL A 68 2.02 -9.74 -8.54
C VAL A 68 1.49 -11.10 -8.13
N ARG A 69 0.97 -11.19 -6.90
CA ARG A 69 0.28 -12.38 -6.44
C ARG A 69 -1.08 -12.44 -7.14
N THR A 70 -1.09 -12.98 -8.36
CA THR A 70 -2.32 -13.42 -9.03
C THR A 70 -2.88 -14.53 -8.14
N GLY A 71 -3.92 -14.23 -7.37
CA GLY A 71 -4.61 -15.23 -6.58
C GLY A 71 -5.27 -16.23 -7.53
N ALA A 72 -4.97 -17.52 -7.31
CA ALA A 72 -5.90 -18.59 -7.64
C ALA A 72 -7.11 -18.53 -6.69
#